data_AF-A0A162CSS0-F1
#
_entry.id   AF-A0A162CSS0-F1
#
_cell.length_a   1.000
_cell.length_b   1.000
_cell.length_c   1.000
_cell.angle_alpha   90.00
_cell.angle_beta   90.00
_cell.angle_gamma   90.00
#
_symmetry.space_group_name_H-M   'P 1'
#
loop_
_entity.id
_entity.type
_entity.pdbx_description
1 polymer ?
#
loop_
_entity_poly.entity_id
_entity_poly.type
_entity_poly.pdbx_seq_one_letter_code
_entity_poly.pdbx_strand_id
1 'polypeptide(L)'
;MGPDTNSKYNTLFEMASSTSKDVSHIIKFYGTNFSSWKFGIWRFLEKFKLTSVVDGTESFPAQTLQEGIVTNATLIEAWQQKDVDARTYIYSINPSVLPREICQSMAR
;
A
#
# COMPACT_ATOMS: atom_id res chain seq x y z
N MET A 1 25.78 -9.22 -17.45
CA MET A 1 25.29 -9.67 -16.13
C MET A 1 23.93 -9.02 -15.94
N GLY A 2 22.83 -9.69 -16.29
CA GLY A 2 21.49 -9.12 -16.15
C GLY A 2 21.03 -9.16 -14.69
N PRO A 3 20.29 -8.15 -14.19
CA PRO A 3 19.76 -8.19 -12.83
C PRO A 3 18.80 -9.39 -12.68
N ASP A 4 18.95 -10.14 -11.60
CA ASP A 4 18.19 -11.36 -11.35
C ASP A 4 16.72 -11.02 -11.06
N THR A 5 15.91 -11.09 -12.09
CA THR A 5 14.48 -10.79 -12.00
C THR A 5 13.77 -11.67 -10.95
N ASN A 6 14.29 -12.87 -10.66
CA ASN A 6 13.73 -13.81 -9.71
C ASN A 6 13.79 -13.36 -8.24
N SER A 7 14.80 -12.59 -7.83
CA SER A 7 14.89 -12.05 -6.46
C SER A 7 13.78 -11.02 -6.20
N LYS A 8 13.58 -10.08 -7.14
CA LYS A 8 12.50 -9.07 -7.04
C LYS A 8 11.12 -9.71 -6.94
N TYR A 9 10.83 -10.75 -7.71
CA TYR A 9 9.52 -11.41 -7.66
C TYR A 9 9.29 -12.18 -6.35
N ASN A 10 10.33 -12.82 -5.80
CA ASN A 10 10.23 -13.49 -4.50
C ASN A 10 10.00 -12.47 -3.36
N THR A 11 10.69 -11.33 -3.38
CA THR A 11 10.50 -10.27 -2.39
C THR A 11 9.12 -9.62 -2.50
N LEU A 12 8.61 -9.38 -3.72
CA LEU A 12 7.26 -8.88 -3.93
C LEU A 12 6.18 -9.89 -3.49
N PHE A 13 6.40 -11.18 -3.74
CA PHE A 13 5.47 -12.24 -3.33
C PHE A 13 5.45 -12.44 -1.81
N GLU A 14 6.60 -12.37 -1.15
CA GLU A 14 6.69 -12.39 0.32
C GLU A 14 5.99 -11.18 0.96
N MET A 15 6.21 -9.96 0.43
CA MET A 15 5.52 -8.75 0.91
C MET A 15 4.01 -8.81 0.70
N ALA A 16 3.53 -9.33 -0.43
CA ALA A 16 2.10 -9.49 -0.68
C ALA A 16 1.46 -10.53 0.27
N SER A 17 2.20 -11.60 0.58
CA SER A 17 1.76 -12.69 1.47
C SER A 17 1.70 -12.28 2.95
N SER A 18 2.66 -11.48 3.43
CA SER A 18 2.63 -10.92 4.78
C SER A 18 1.50 -9.90 4.95
N THR A 19 1.36 -8.99 3.98
CA THR A 19 0.32 -7.95 3.96
C THR A 19 -1.09 -8.55 4.06
N SER A 20 -1.38 -9.61 3.30
CA SER A 20 -2.70 -10.26 3.34
C SER A 20 -3.05 -10.87 4.69
N LYS A 21 -2.07 -11.36 5.47
CA LYS A 21 -2.30 -11.89 6.81
C LYS A 21 -2.51 -10.76 7.81
N ASP A 22 -1.68 -9.73 7.72
CA ASP A 22 -1.71 -8.58 8.62
C ASP A 22 -3.01 -7.79 8.51
N VAL A 23 -3.65 -7.76 7.33
CA VAL A 23 -4.92 -7.04 7.13
C VAL A 23 -6.17 -7.94 7.14
N SER A 24 -6.01 -9.26 7.33
CA SER A 24 -7.11 -10.24 7.29
C SER A 24 -8.19 -10.03 8.36
N HIS A 25 -7.82 -9.42 9.50
CA HIS A 25 -8.69 -9.15 10.62
C HIS A 25 -9.44 -7.82 10.52
N ILE A 26 -9.12 -7.00 9.50
CA ILE A 26 -9.78 -5.72 9.27
C ILE A 26 -11.08 -5.98 8.49
N ILE A 27 -12.18 -5.41 8.98
CA ILE A 27 -13.49 -5.53 8.33
C ILE A 27 -13.39 -4.96 6.92
N LYS A 28 -13.70 -5.75 5.89
CA LYS A 28 -13.71 -5.32 4.48
C LYS A 28 -14.82 -4.30 4.21
N PHE A 29 -14.63 -3.41 3.24
CA PHE A 29 -15.63 -2.40 2.88
C PHE A 29 -16.76 -2.99 2.01
N TYR A 30 -17.99 -3.01 2.50
CA TYR A 30 -19.16 -3.50 1.75
C TYR A 30 -20.19 -2.40 1.46
N GLY A 31 -19.74 -1.15 1.35
CA GLY A 31 -20.55 -0.01 0.93
C GLY A 31 -21.29 0.71 2.05
N THR A 32 -21.74 0.00 3.09
CA THR A 32 -22.52 0.60 4.20
C THR A 32 -21.73 0.78 5.50
N ASN A 33 -20.53 0.19 5.60
CA ASN A 33 -19.71 0.19 6.81
C ASN A 33 -18.50 1.13 6.76
N PHE A 34 -18.61 2.25 6.04
CA PHE A 34 -17.49 3.16 5.81
C PHE A 34 -16.79 3.58 7.11
N SER A 35 -17.54 3.96 8.15
CA SER A 35 -16.95 4.40 9.44
C SER A 35 -16.14 3.29 10.12
N SER A 36 -16.67 2.06 10.18
CA SER A 36 -15.99 0.93 10.83
C SER A 36 -14.79 0.44 10.02
N TRP A 37 -14.92 0.38 8.70
CA TRP A 37 -13.82 0.05 7.79
C TRP A 37 -12.70 1.10 7.90
N LYS A 38 -13.06 2.39 7.82
CA LYS A 38 -12.12 3.50 7.93
C LYS A 38 -11.38 3.44 9.26
N PHE A 39 -12.08 3.22 10.37
CA PHE A 39 -11.44 3.09 11.68
C PHE A 39 -10.47 1.91 11.75
N GLY A 40 -10.85 0.75 11.21
CA GLY A 40 -9.98 -0.44 11.17
C GLY A 40 -8.71 -0.23 10.35
N ILE A 41 -8.84 0.33 9.14
CA ILE A 41 -7.69 0.69 8.30
C ILE A 41 -6.84 1.75 8.98
N TRP A 42 -7.46 2.78 9.54
CA TRP A 42 -6.73 3.89 10.15
C TRP A 42 -5.85 3.41 11.32
N ARG A 43 -6.41 2.60 12.21
CA ARG A 43 -5.67 1.97 13.32
C ARG A 43 -4.52 1.08 12.85
N PHE A 44 -4.71 0.42 11.72
CA PHE A 44 -3.65 -0.37 11.11
C PHE A 44 -2.52 0.52 10.57
N LEU A 45 -2.86 1.56 9.80
CA LEU A 45 -1.88 2.52 9.29
C LEU A 45 -1.13 3.25 10.42
N GLU A 46 -1.78 3.54 11.54
CA GLU A 46 -1.14 4.11 12.75
C GLU A 46 -0.05 3.20 13.30
N LYS A 47 -0.31 1.88 13.38
CA LYS A 47 0.67 0.89 13.86
C LYS A 47 1.94 0.89 12.99
N PHE A 48 1.80 1.12 11.69
CA PHE A 48 2.92 1.17 10.74
C PHE A 48 3.46 2.58 10.49
N LYS A 49 2.96 3.61 11.19
CA LYS A 49 3.35 5.02 11.01
C LYS A 49 3.17 5.53 9.57
N LEU A 50 2.11 5.06 8.91
CA LEU A 50 1.78 5.40 7.52
C LEU A 50 0.68 6.46 7.40
N THR A 51 0.05 6.83 8.52
CA THR A 51 -1.03 7.83 8.53
C THR A 51 -0.61 9.15 7.92
N SER A 52 0.63 9.60 8.20
CA SER A 52 1.16 10.86 7.70
C SER A 52 1.31 10.91 6.17
N VAL A 53 1.54 9.76 5.55
CA VAL A 53 1.61 9.66 4.08
C VAL A 53 0.21 9.62 3.48
N VAL A 54 -0.74 8.97 4.15
CA VAL A 54 -2.13 8.82 3.67
C VAL A 54 -2.95 10.10 3.84
N ASP A 55 -2.73 10.84 4.92
CA ASP A 55 -3.40 12.13 5.18
C ASP A 55 -2.74 13.33 4.47
N GLY A 56 -1.55 13.11 3.89
CA GLY A 56 -0.78 14.11 3.16
C GLY A 56 -0.01 15.09 4.05
N THR A 57 0.06 14.85 5.36
CA THR A 57 0.88 15.68 6.27
C THR A 57 2.37 15.49 6.02
N GLU A 58 2.80 14.29 5.61
CA GLU A 58 4.15 14.00 5.15
C GLU A 58 4.23 14.13 3.62
N SER A 59 4.78 15.25 3.16
CA SER A 59 4.98 15.50 1.73
C SER A 59 6.18 14.74 1.17
N PHE A 60 6.12 14.44 -0.13
CA PHE A 60 7.25 13.88 -0.88
C PHE A 60 8.50 14.79 -0.71
N PRO A 61 9.65 14.26 -0.27
CA PRO A 61 10.84 15.06 -0.05
C PRO A 61 11.41 15.60 -1.37
N ALA A 62 11.64 16.91 -1.43
CA ALA A 62 12.27 17.54 -2.59
C ALA A 62 13.71 17.02 -2.76
N GLN A 63 14.12 16.79 -4.01
CA GLN A 63 15.47 16.32 -4.33
C GLN A 63 16.52 17.38 -3.95
N THR A 64 17.50 16.99 -3.15
CA THR A 64 18.63 17.84 -2.73
C THR A 64 19.85 17.47 -3.56
N LEU A 65 20.38 18.46 -4.27
CA LEU A 65 21.59 18.34 -5.09
C LEU A 65 22.73 19.06 -4.38
N GLN A 66 23.83 18.34 -4.15
CA GLN A 66 25.09 18.92 -3.68
C GLN A 66 26.17 18.52 -4.68
N GLU A 67 26.77 19.53 -5.34
CA GLU A 67 27.82 19.32 -6.36
C GLU A 67 27.39 18.38 -7.52
N GLY A 68 26.10 18.40 -7.87
CA GLY A 68 25.54 17.53 -8.92
C GLY A 68 25.19 16.10 -8.47
N ILE A 69 25.43 15.77 -7.21
CA ILE A 69 25.07 14.47 -6.61
C ILE A 69 23.78 14.63 -5.78
N VAL A 70 22.86 13.68 -5.93
CA VAL A 70 21.64 13.62 -5.12
C VAL A 70 21.99 13.07 -3.74
N THR A 71 21.92 13.91 -2.71
CA THR A 71 22.35 13.54 -1.35
C THR A 71 21.24 12.91 -0.52
N ASN A 72 19.98 13.10 -0.91
CA ASN A 72 18.82 12.61 -0.17
C ASN A 72 18.06 11.47 -0.88
N ALA A 73 18.72 10.75 -1.79
CA ALA A 73 18.11 9.62 -2.52
C ALA A 73 17.51 8.59 -1.56
N THR A 74 18.20 8.26 -0.46
CA THR A 74 17.71 7.32 0.57
C THR A 74 16.42 7.80 1.25
N LEU A 75 16.27 9.11 1.47
CA LEU A 75 15.05 9.68 2.07
C LEU A 75 13.87 9.62 1.10
N ILE A 76 14.14 9.87 -0.19
CA ILE A 76 13.14 9.75 -1.26
C ILE A 76 12.67 8.30 -1.37
N GLU A 77 13.60 7.34 -1.42
CA GLU A 77 13.27 5.91 -1.49
C GLU A 77 12.48 5.45 -0.25
N ALA A 78 12.87 5.89 0.94
CA ALA A 78 12.16 5.56 2.17
C ALA A 78 10.71 6.09 2.17
N TRP A 79 10.50 7.33 1.70
CA TRP A 79 9.15 7.88 1.56
C TRP A 79 8.34 7.11 0.52
N GLN A 80 8.94 6.79 -0.63
CA GLN A 80 8.29 6.00 -1.69
C GLN A 80 7.87 4.62 -1.18
N GLN A 81 8.70 3.96 -0.38
CA GLN A 81 8.34 2.68 0.21
C GLN A 81 7.13 2.81 1.13
N LYS A 82 7.08 3.84 1.99
CA LYS A 82 5.89 4.09 2.84
C LYS A 82 4.62 4.30 2.02
N ASP A 83 4.70 5.05 0.92
CA ASP A 83 3.57 5.29 0.02
C ASP A 83 3.09 4.00 -0.66
N VAL A 84 4.03 3.18 -1.14
CA VAL A 84 3.72 1.85 -1.71
C VAL A 84 3.06 0.94 -0.68
N ASP A 85 3.58 0.89 0.54
CA ASP A 85 3.03 0.08 1.63
C ASP A 85 1.62 0.54 2.00
N ALA A 86 1.42 1.84 2.18
CA ALA A 86 0.12 2.43 2.50
C ALA A 86 -0.94 2.11 1.44
N ARG A 87 -0.60 2.26 0.16
CA ARG A 87 -1.50 1.89 -0.95
C ARG A 87 -1.80 0.41 -0.93
N THR A 88 -0.80 -0.45 -0.75
CA THR A 88 -0.95 -1.90 -0.72
C THR A 88 -1.92 -2.36 0.38
N TYR A 89 -1.79 -1.78 1.58
CA TYR A 89 -2.72 -2.05 2.68
C TYR A 89 -4.14 -1.57 2.38
N ILE A 90 -4.31 -0.36 1.86
CA ILE A 90 -5.64 0.17 1.52
C ILE A 90 -6.31 -0.68 0.43
N TYR A 91 -5.56 -1.09 -0.59
CA TYR A 91 -6.07 -1.91 -1.69
C TYR A 91 -6.42 -3.35 -1.26
N SER A 92 -5.60 -3.98 -0.43
CA SER A 92 -5.83 -5.37 0.03
C SER A 92 -7.11 -5.54 0.86
N ILE A 93 -7.59 -4.48 1.51
CA ILE A 93 -8.78 -4.48 2.37
C ILE A 93 -10.05 -4.09 1.58
N ASN A 94 -9.90 -3.62 0.36
CA ASN A 94 -11.01 -3.24 -0.50
C ASN A 94 -11.50 -4.48 -1.29
N PRO A 95 -12.73 -4.98 -1.05
CA PRO A 95 -13.23 -6.20 -1.71
C PRO A 95 -13.64 -5.97 -3.18
N SER A 96 -13.29 -4.83 -3.78
CA SER A 96 -13.63 -4.51 -5.17
C SER A 96 -12.90 -5.38 -6.21
N VAL A 97 -12.03 -6.30 -5.79
CA VAL A 97 -11.76 -7.51 -6.59
C VAL A 97 -12.84 -8.55 -6.28
N LEU A 98 -14.09 -8.22 -6.64
CA LEU A 98 -15.11 -9.24 -6.79
C LEU A 98 -14.58 -10.24 -7.84
N PRO A 99 -14.68 -11.56 -7.61
CA PRO A 99 -14.39 -12.54 -8.65
C PRO A 99 -15.18 -12.15 -9.89
N ARG A 100 -14.54 -12.27 -11.06
CA ARG A 100 -15.03 -11.91 -12.40
C ARG A 100 -16.43 -12.46 -12.76
N GLU A 101 -17.02 -13.28 -11.90
CA GLU A 101 -18.27 -14.01 -12.10
C GLU A 101 -19.54 -13.23 -11.72
N ILE A 102 -19.48 -12.22 -10.84
CA ILE A 102 -20.69 -11.45 -10.45
C ILE A 102 -21.06 -10.39 -11.50
N CYS A 103 -20.10 -9.88 -12.27
CA CYS A 103 -20.39 -8.91 -13.34
C CYS A 103 -21.10 -9.53 -14.56
N GLN A 104 -21.11 -10.86 -14.70
CA GLN A 104 -21.84 -11.52 -15.79
C GLN A 104 -23.31 -11.80 -15.46
N SER A 105 -23.73 -11.76 -14.18
CA SER A 105 -25.11 -12.03 -13.79
C SER A 105 -26.04 -10.81 -13.84
N MET A 106 -25.51 -9.60 -14.08
CA MET A 106 -26.29 -8.36 -14.26
C MET A 106 -26.44 -7.97 -15.74
N ALA A 107 -25.98 -8.81 -16.67
CA ALA A 107 -26.14 -8.64 -18.11
C ALA A 107 -27.17 -9.62 -18.70
N ARG A 108 -28.24 -9.90 -17.96
CA ARG A 108 -29.46 -10.55 -18.48
C ARG A 108 -30.65 -9.63 -18.27
#